data_AF-A3Y748-F1
#
_entry.id   AF-A3Y748-F1
#
_cell.length_a   1.000
_cell.length_b   1.000
_cell.length_c   1.000
_cell.angle_alpha   90.00
_cell.angle_beta   90.00
_cell.angle_gamma   90.00
#
_symmetry.space_group_name_H-M   'P 1'
#
loop_
_entity.id
_entity.type
_entity.pdbx_description
1 polymer ?
#
loop_
_entity_poly.entity_id
_entity_poly.type
_entity_poly.pdbx_seq_one_letter_code
_entity_poly.pdbx_strand_id
1 'polypeptide(L)'
;MAKSSSDRNTIDLFSKTRGRPKTRPLTRKDQLKTNKRNQRLKDKKEGLKRVEIILDTETLEKLDQLCELDSQKRADWISEQIALAHAKPKTKKRLKVIEANNNEEPRVKN
;
A
#
# COMPACT_ATOMS: atom_id res chain seq x y z
N MET A 1 28.30 -47.12 11.24
CA MET A 1 28.67 -46.20 10.14
C MET A 1 28.28 -44.78 10.55
N ALA A 2 29.25 -43.96 10.96
CA ALA A 2 28.97 -42.60 11.42
C ALA A 2 28.73 -41.67 10.20
N LYS A 3 27.54 -41.05 10.14
CA LYS A 3 27.25 -39.98 9.18
C LYS A 3 28.12 -38.77 9.53
N SER A 4 28.99 -38.35 8.62
CA SER A 4 29.81 -37.16 8.80
C SER A 4 28.91 -35.93 8.93
N SER A 5 29.00 -35.25 10.08
CA SER A 5 28.38 -33.94 10.27
C SER A 5 29.17 -32.94 9.45
N SER A 6 28.70 -32.62 8.25
CA SER A 6 29.34 -31.59 7.42
C SER A 6 29.29 -30.26 8.17
N ASP A 7 30.47 -29.73 8.47
CA ASP A 7 30.65 -28.39 9.01
C ASP A 7 29.99 -27.38 8.05
N ARG A 8 29.03 -26.60 8.56
CA ARG A 8 28.30 -25.59 7.77
C ARG A 8 28.96 -24.22 7.82
N ASN A 9 29.97 -24.04 8.67
CA ASN A 9 30.65 -22.76 8.87
C ASN A 9 31.96 -22.68 8.07
N THR A 10 32.67 -23.79 7.90
CA THR A 10 33.92 -23.80 7.11
C THR A 10 33.63 -23.92 5.62
N ILE A 11 34.09 -22.95 4.84
CA ILE A 11 33.91 -22.93 3.39
C ILE A 11 34.85 -23.97 2.78
N ASP A 12 34.28 -25.02 2.18
CA ASP A 12 35.05 -26.02 1.42
C ASP A 12 35.54 -25.42 0.10
N LEU A 13 36.83 -25.07 0.06
CA LEU A 13 37.52 -24.45 -1.08
C LEU A 13 37.73 -25.40 -2.27
N PHE A 14 37.54 -26.72 -2.09
CA PHE A 14 37.78 -27.74 -3.11
C PHE A 14 36.49 -28.36 -3.67
N SER A 15 35.32 -27.98 -3.15
CA SER A 15 34.03 -28.44 -3.70
C SER A 15 33.75 -27.80 -5.07
N LYS A 16 33.28 -28.60 -6.04
CA LYS A 16 32.86 -28.12 -7.39
C LYS A 16 31.64 -27.19 -7.36
N THR A 17 30.96 -27.11 -6.22
CA THR A 17 29.80 -26.24 -5.99
C THR A 17 30.26 -24.87 -5.52
N ARG A 18 29.88 -23.82 -6.25
CA ARG A 18 30.10 -22.43 -5.81
C ARG A 18 29.52 -22.26 -4.40
N GLY A 19 30.39 -22.05 -3.41
CA GLY A 19 29.99 -21.73 -2.04
C GLY A 19 29.08 -20.50 -1.97
N ARG A 20 28.41 -20.33 -0.81
CA ARG A 20 27.36 -19.35 -0.46
C ARG A 20 26.90 -18.43 -1.62
N PRO A 21 25.67 -18.63 -2.15
CA PRO A 21 25.09 -17.72 -3.13
C PRO A 21 25.18 -16.28 -2.63
N LYS A 22 25.62 -15.36 -3.50
CA LYS A 22 25.64 -13.91 -3.23
C LYS A 22 24.26 -13.55 -2.69
N THR A 23 24.17 -13.20 -1.40
CA THR A 23 22.90 -13.13 -0.64
C THR A 23 21.93 -12.05 -1.13
N ARG A 24 22.26 -11.35 -2.22
CA ARG A 24 21.37 -11.01 -3.34
C ARG A 24 22.24 -10.60 -4.52
N PRO A 25 21.96 -11.04 -5.76
CA PRO A 25 22.79 -10.71 -6.92
C PRO A 25 22.68 -9.24 -7.34
N LEU A 26 21.61 -8.56 -6.92
CA LEU A 26 21.35 -7.15 -7.23
C LEU A 26 22.00 -6.19 -6.24
N THR A 27 22.43 -5.04 -6.73
CA THR A 27 22.90 -3.93 -5.88
C THR A 27 21.79 -3.40 -4.98
N ARG A 28 22.13 -2.72 -3.87
CA ARG A 28 21.14 -2.14 -2.95
C ARG A 28 20.17 -1.18 -3.66
N LYS A 29 20.66 -0.40 -4.63
CA LYS A 29 19.83 0.53 -5.42
C LYS A 29 18.79 -0.22 -6.24
N ASP A 30 19.18 -1.30 -6.91
CA ASP A 30 18.27 -2.10 -7.73
C ASP A 30 17.28 -2.89 -6.89
N GLN A 31 17.72 -3.37 -5.73
CA GLN A 31 16.85 -3.99 -4.74
C GLN A 31 15.72 -3.05 -4.28
N LEU A 32 16.02 -1.78 -4.01
CA LEU A 32 15.01 -0.79 -3.61
C LEU A 32 14.01 -0.53 -4.73
N LYS A 33 14.48 -0.45 -5.99
CA LYS A 33 13.59 -0.31 -7.17
C LYS A 33 12.64 -1.49 -7.30
N THR A 34 13.15 -2.72 -7.23
CA THR A 34 12.32 -3.94 -7.30
C THR A 34 11.35 -4.02 -6.13
N ASN A 35 11.77 -3.72 -4.91
CA ASN A 35 10.89 -3.71 -3.74
C ASN A 35 9.75 -2.70 -3.89
N LYS A 36 10.06 -1.47 -4.34
CA LYS A 36 9.04 -0.44 -4.58
C LYS A 36 8.06 -0.85 -5.69
N ARG A 37 8.54 -1.50 -6.75
CA ARG A 37 7.68 -2.05 -7.82
C ARG A 37 6.76 -3.13 -7.27
N ASN A 38 7.28 -4.08 -6.51
CA ASN A 38 6.49 -5.16 -5.92
C ASN A 38 5.44 -4.62 -4.94
N GLN A 39 5.79 -3.61 -4.14
CA GLN A 39 4.82 -2.93 -3.29
C GLN A 39 3.68 -2.34 -4.10
N ARG A 40 3.98 -1.58 -5.17
CA ARG A 40 2.94 -1.00 -6.04
C ARG A 40 2.08 -2.06 -6.72
N LEU A 41 2.66 -3.17 -7.14
CA LEU A 41 1.91 -4.29 -7.73
C LEU A 41 0.99 -4.95 -6.70
N LYS A 42 1.45 -5.10 -5.45
CA LYS A 42 0.64 -5.62 -4.34
C LYS A 42 -0.52 -4.66 -4.03
N ASP A 43 -0.24 -3.38 -3.83
CA ASP A 43 -1.25 -2.35 -3.58
C ASP A 43 -2.33 -2.38 -4.70
N LYS A 44 -1.89 -2.46 -5.97
CA LYS A 44 -2.81 -2.56 -7.12
C LYS A 44 -3.66 -3.84 -7.10
N LYS A 45 -3.06 -4.99 -6.76
CA LYS A 45 -3.77 -6.28 -6.67
C LYS A 45 -4.83 -6.26 -5.57
N GLU A 46 -4.55 -5.57 -4.46
CA GLU A 46 -5.48 -5.38 -3.34
C GLU A 46 -6.51 -4.27 -3.61
N GLY A 47 -6.43 -3.57 -4.76
CA GLY A 47 -7.36 -2.51 -5.14
C GLY A 47 -7.08 -1.15 -4.48
N LEU A 48 -5.97 -1.02 -3.76
CA LEU A 48 -5.60 0.25 -3.12
C LEU A 48 -5.15 1.26 -4.19
N LYS A 49 -5.69 2.47 -4.10
CA LYS A 49 -5.31 3.62 -4.92
C LYS A 49 -4.62 4.65 -4.05
N ARG A 50 -3.55 5.25 -4.58
CA ARG A 50 -2.84 6.36 -3.94
C ARG A 50 -3.45 7.67 -4.41
N VAL A 51 -3.75 8.54 -3.46
CA VAL A 51 -4.28 9.89 -3.70
C VAL A 51 -3.27 10.87 -3.12
N GLU A 52 -2.86 11.83 -3.93
CA GLU A 52 -2.04 12.96 -3.48
C GLU A 52 -2.99 14.13 -3.20
N ILE A 53 -2.89 14.73 -2.02
CA ILE A 53 -3.80 15.79 -1.55
C ILE A 53 -2.94 16.94 -1.02
N ILE A 54 -3.32 18.16 -1.38
CA ILE A 54 -2.73 19.39 -0.83
C ILE A 54 -3.69 19.89 0.25
N LEU A 55 -3.17 20.17 1.44
CA LEU A 55 -3.94 20.62 2.61
C LEU A 55 -3.24 21.82 3.24
N ASP A 56 -4.01 22.66 3.92
CA ASP A 56 -3.47 23.76 4.70
C ASP A 56 -2.71 23.22 5.92
N THR A 57 -1.65 23.92 6.33
CA THR A 57 -0.77 23.48 7.44
C THR A 57 -1.56 23.28 8.74
N GLU A 58 -2.45 24.22 9.07
CA GLU A 58 -3.28 24.14 10.27
C GLU A 58 -4.19 22.90 10.26
N THR A 59 -4.72 22.53 9.09
CA THR A 59 -5.56 21.33 8.97
C THR A 59 -4.76 20.05 9.13
N LEU A 60 -3.50 20.04 8.66
CA LEU A 60 -2.60 18.91 8.80
C LEU A 60 -2.19 18.70 10.26
N GLU A 61 -1.88 19.78 10.99
CA GLU A 61 -1.54 19.72 12.41
C GLU A 61 -2.70 19.16 13.25
N LYS A 62 -3.93 19.63 13.00
CA LYS A 62 -5.13 19.09 13.66
C LYS A 62 -5.31 17.60 13.36
N LEU A 63 -5.06 17.18 12.11
CA LEU A 63 -5.14 15.78 11.72
C LEU A 63 -4.10 14.93 12.46
N ASP A 64 -2.85 15.40 12.55
CA ASP A 64 -1.78 14.69 13.25
C ASP A 64 -2.08 14.55 14.75
N GLN A 65 -2.58 15.61 15.41
CA GLN A 65 -3.02 15.55 16.81
C GLN A 65 -4.12 14.51 17.05
N LEU A 66 -5.13 14.44 16.17
CA LEU A 66 -6.19 13.44 16.25
C LEU A 66 -5.65 12.02 16.04
N CYS A 67 -4.73 11.85 15.08
CA CYS A 67 -4.09 10.55 14.82
C CYS A 67 -3.22 10.09 16.00
N GLU A 68 -2.54 11.00 16.68
CA GLU A 68 -1.74 10.71 17.88
C GLU A 68 -2.61 10.25 19.05
N LEU A 69 -3.74 10.93 19.29
CA LEU A 69 -4.70 10.54 20.32
C LEU A 69 -5.24 9.12 20.10
N ASP A 70 -5.62 8.80 18.86
CA ASP A 70 -6.17 7.49 18.51
C ASP A 70 -5.09 6.43 18.24
N SER A 71 -3.80 6.81 18.25
CA SER A 71 -2.66 5.95 17.88
C SER A 71 -2.83 5.27 16.51
N GLN A 72 -3.41 5.99 15.55
CA GLN A 72 -3.73 5.50 14.21
C GLN A 72 -2.92 6.22 13.12
N LYS A 73 -2.83 5.61 11.93
CA LYS A 73 -2.23 6.27 10.78
C LYS A 73 -3.24 7.22 10.15
N ARG A 74 -2.74 8.35 9.64
CA ARG A 74 -3.53 9.34 8.87
C ARG A 74 -4.44 8.73 7.80
N ALA A 75 -3.94 7.77 7.03
CA ALA A 75 -4.71 7.12 5.98
C ALA A 75 -5.91 6.32 6.52
N ASP A 76 -5.70 5.62 7.65
CA ASP A 76 -6.73 4.80 8.29
C ASP A 76 -7.80 5.71 8.90
N TRP A 77 -7.39 6.76 9.60
CA TRP A 77 -8.30 7.76 10.18
C TRP A 77 -9.17 8.44 9.11
N ILE A 78 -8.58 8.89 7.99
CA ILE A 78 -9.34 9.49 6.87
C ILE A 78 -10.33 8.48 6.29
N SER A 79 -9.94 7.22 6.13
CA SER A 79 -10.83 6.19 5.61
C SER A 79 -12.05 5.95 6.51
N GLU A 80 -11.85 5.99 7.82
CA GLU A 80 -12.92 5.87 8.81
C GLU A 80 -13.86 7.08 8.77
N GLN A 81 -13.32 8.29 8.72
CA GLN A 81 -14.14 9.51 8.61
C GLN A 81 -14.98 9.52 7.33
N ILE A 82 -14.41 9.07 6.20
CA ILE A 82 -15.16 8.92 4.95
C ILE A 82 -16.28 7.89 5.09
N ALA A 83 -16.02 6.74 5.73
CA ALA A 83 -17.03 5.72 5.97
C ALA A 83 -18.17 6.24 6.85
N LEU A 84 -17.84 6.95 7.94
CA LEU A 84 -18.81 7.60 8.83
C LEU A 84 -19.65 8.65 8.09
N ALA A 85 -19.01 9.49 7.26
CA ALA A 85 -19.71 10.48 6.46
C ALA A 85 -20.66 9.83 5.43
N HIS A 86 -20.26 8.72 4.82
CA HIS A 86 -21.07 7.97 3.86
C HIS A 86 -22.26 7.25 4.50
N ALA A 87 -22.11 6.79 5.75
CA ALA A 87 -23.17 6.10 6.48
C ALA A 87 -24.36 7.03 6.85
N LYS A 88 -24.17 8.35 6.87
CA LYS A 88 -25.23 9.30 7.24
C LYS A 88 -26.42 9.20 6.25
N PRO A 89 -27.67 9.16 6.74
CA PRO A 89 -28.83 8.94 5.85
C PRO A 89 -29.06 10.11 4.88
N LYS A 90 -28.75 11.34 5.30
CA LYS A 90 -28.87 12.53 4.47
C LYS A 90 -27.87 12.50 3.30
N THR A 91 -26.63 12.07 3.56
CA THR A 91 -25.59 11.98 2.51
C THR A 91 -25.96 10.90 1.51
N LYS A 92 -26.41 9.73 1.96
CA LYS A 92 -26.90 8.65 1.08
C LYS A 92 -28.06 9.08 0.16
N LYS A 93 -29.01 9.87 0.67
CA LYS A 93 -30.10 10.42 -0.17
C LYS A 93 -29.56 11.36 -1.26
N ARG A 94 -28.65 12.27 -0.91
CA ARG A 94 -28.03 13.20 -1.88
C ARG A 94 -27.21 12.46 -2.94
N LEU A 95 -26.46 11.43 -2.55
CA LEU A 95 -25.67 10.62 -3.47
C LEU A 95 -26.54 9.92 -4.51
N LYS A 96 -27.67 9.33 -4.10
CA LYS A 96 -28.63 8.71 -5.04
C LYS A 96 -29.17 9.70 -6.08
N VAL A 97 -29.42 10.94 -5.68
CA VAL A 97 -29.86 12.00 -6.61
C VAL A 97 -28.77 12.35 -7.61
N ILE A 98 -27.51 12.46 -7.16
CA ILE A 98 -26.37 12.74 -8.03
C ILE A 98 -26.13 11.58 -9.01
N GLU A 99 -26.21 10.33 -8.54
CA GLU A 99 -26.08 9.13 -9.39
C GLU A 99 -27.20 9.05 -10.44
N ALA A 100 -28.44 9.42 -10.08
CA ALA A 100 -29.55 9.48 -11.03
C ALA A 100 -29.28 10.52 -12.13
N ASN A 101 -28.86 11.73 -11.74
CA ASN A 101 -28.60 12.83 -12.68
C ASN A 101 -27.42 12.51 -13.63
N ASN A 102 -26.36 11.85 -13.14
CA ASN A 102 -25.21 11.49 -13.96
C ASN A 102 -25.52 10.38 -14.99
N ASN A 103 -26.58 9.61 -14.79
CA ASN A 103 -27.03 8.58 -15.74
C ASN A 103 -28.01 9.12 -16.79
N GLU A 104 -28.46 10.38 -16.69
CA GLU A 104 -29.56 10.94 -17.50
C GLU A 104 -29.16 11.91 -18.63
N GLU A 105 -27.87 12.19 -18.90
CA GLU A 105 -27.46 13.08 -20.02
C GLU A 105 -26.67 12.38 -21.16
N PRO A 106 -26.96 12.68 -22.44
CA PRO A 106 -28.26 12.65 -23.11
C PRO A 106 -28.33 11.45 -24.08
N ARG A 107 -29.51 10.81 -24.21
CA ARG A 107 -29.82 10.03 -25.42
C ARG A 107 -29.79 11.01 -26.59
N VAL A 108 -28.72 10.94 -27.39
CA VAL A 108 -28.62 11.59 -28.69
C VAL A 108 -29.87 11.18 -29.47
N LYS A 109 -30.78 12.15 -29.67
CA LYS A 109 -31.94 11.98 -30.54
C LYS A 109 -31.40 11.93 -31.97
N ASN A 110 -31.32 10.72 -32.53
CA ASN A 110 -31.15 10.50 -33.96
C ASN A 110 -32.51 10.66 -34.66
#